data_AF-A0A931S2R3-F1
#
_entry.id   AF-A0A931S2R3-F1
#
_cell.length_a   1.000
_cell.length_b   1.000
_cell.length_c   1.000
_cell.angle_alpha   90.00
_cell.angle_beta   90.00
_cell.angle_gamma   90.00
#
_symmetry.space_group_name_H-M   'P 1'
#
loop_
_entity.id
_entity.type
_entity.pdbx_description
1 polymer ?
#
loop_
_entity_poly.entity_id
_entity_poly.type
_entity_poly.pdbx_seq_one_letter_code
_entity_poly.pdbx_strand_id
1 'polypeptide(L)' 'MSQLSPLSTLIDAQVKKAATEFCKRRGLKLRSLVEQALVEQLEDEMDLEAYHQRRSEETIPLEKILAGRKSRKS' A
#
# COMPACT_ATOMS: atom_id res chain seq x y z
N MET A 1 12.22 14.02 -13.75
CA MET A 1 12.90 13.77 -12.45
C MET A 1 11.85 13.90 -11.36
N SER A 2 11.72 12.90 -10.49
CA SER A 2 10.82 12.96 -9.33
C SER A 2 11.25 14.09 -8.40
N GLN A 3 10.36 15.05 -8.14
CA GLN A 3 10.60 16.16 -7.24
C GLN A 3 10.61 15.64 -5.79
N LEU A 4 11.70 15.89 -5.06
CA LEU A 4 11.83 15.50 -3.66
C LEU A 4 11.34 16.63 -2.76
N SER A 5 10.49 16.28 -1.79
CA SER A 5 9.99 17.21 -0.78
C SER A 5 10.54 16.83 0.60
N PRO A 6 10.94 17.81 1.44
CA PRO A 6 11.40 17.52 2.79
C PRO A 6 10.26 17.02 3.67
N LEU A 7 10.53 15.99 4.47
CA LEU A 7 9.66 15.51 5.55
C LEU A 7 10.37 15.75 6.89
N SER A 8 9.75 16.53 7.77
CA SER A 8 10.26 16.82 9.11
C SER A 8 9.28 16.31 10.16
N THR A 9 9.78 15.57 11.14
CA THR A 9 8.98 15.06 12.27
C THR A 9 9.88 14.75 13.46
N LEU A 10 9.26 14.51 14.62
CA LEU A 10 9.93 14.05 15.82
C LEU A 10 9.72 12.53 15.96
N ILE A 11 10.77 11.83 16.38
CA ILE A 11 10.75 10.40 16.66
C ILE A 11 11.57 10.15 17.93
N ASP A 12 11.23 9.09 18.66
CA ASP A 12 12.00 8.66 19.82
C ASP A 12 13.50 8.51 19.48
N ALA A 13 14.35 8.99 20.38
CA ALA A 13 15.78 9.05 20.16
C ALA A 13 16.42 7.66 20.07
N GLN A 14 15.93 6.68 20.83
CA GLN A 14 16.43 5.31 20.79
C GLN A 14 16.00 4.63 19.49
N VAL A 15 14.75 4.85 19.05
CA VAL A 15 14.27 4.34 17.75
C VAL A 15 15.09 4.91 16.60
N LYS A 16 15.35 6.23 16.60
CA LYS A 16 16.20 6.87 15.58
C LYS A 16 17.61 6.29 15.56
N LYS A 17 18.20 6.03 16.73
CA LYS A 17 19.52 5.41 16.85
C LYS A 17 19.52 4.00 16.27
N ALA A 18 18.56 3.16 16.66
CA ALA A 18 18.42 1.80 16.17
C ALA A 18 18.22 1.74 14.65
N ALA A 19 17.33 2.59 14.09
CA ALA A 19 17.11 2.69 12.65
C ALA A 19 18.38 3.12 11.91
N THR A 20 19.13 4.08 12.46
CA THR A 20 20.40 4.53 11.86
C THR A 20 21.44 3.40 11.84
N GLU A 21 21.59 2.66 12.93
CA GLU A 21 22.51 1.52 13.02
C GLU A 21 22.10 0.37 12.10
N PHE A 22 20.80 0.08 11.99
CA PHE A 22 20.25 -0.86 11.04
C PHE A 22 20.61 -0.49 9.59
N CYS A 23 20.38 0.77 9.20
CA CYS A 23 20.71 1.26 7.86
C CYS A 23 22.21 1.16 7.57
N LYS A 24 23.07 1.56 8.52
CA LYS A 24 24.54 1.48 8.37
C LYS A 24 25.00 0.05 8.10
N ARG A 25 24.51 -0.93 8.87
CA ARG A 25 24.89 -2.34 8.70
C ARG A 25 24.48 -2.92 7.34
N ARG A 26 23.45 -2.37 6.70
CA ARG A 26 22.92 -2.86 5.42
C ARG A 26 23.28 -1.99 4.22
N GLY A 27 24.06 -0.91 4.40
CA GLY A 27 24.38 0.03 3.32
C GLY A 27 23.16 0.82 2.80
N LEU A 28 22.12 0.99 3.63
CA LEU A 28 20.88 1.67 3.26
C LEU A 28 20.90 3.13 3.71
N LYS A 29 20.21 4.00 2.96
CA LYS A 29 19.93 5.37 3.41
C LYS A 29 18.68 5.36 4.28
N LEU A 30 18.72 6.07 5.41
CA LEU A 30 17.57 6.20 6.31
C LEU A 30 16.32 6.73 5.59
N ARG A 31 16.50 7.69 4.66
CA ARG A 31 15.42 8.17 3.80
C ARG A 31 14.72 7.04 3.05
N SER A 32 15.47 6.15 2.40
CA SER A 32 14.90 5.06 1.60
C SER A 32 14.11 4.07 2.47
N LEU A 33 14.60 3.80 3.69
CA LEU A 33 13.86 2.98 4.66
C LEU A 33 12.52 3.63 5.02
N VAL A 34 12.53 4.92 5.35
CA VAL A 34 11.31 5.66 5.74
C VAL A 34 10.34 5.75 4.56
N GLU A 35 10.83 6.07 3.37
CA GLU A 35 10.03 6.17 2.14
C GLU A 35 9.38 4.82 1.80
N GLN A 36 10.13 3.71 1.88
CA GLN A 36 9.59 2.38 1.65
C GLN A 36 8.52 2.01 2.70
N ALA A 37 8.80 2.22 3.98
CA ALA A 37 7.83 1.91 5.03
C ALA A 37 6.53 2.73 4.91
N LEU A 38 6.63 3.99 4.47
CA LEU A 38 5.46 4.82 4.21
C LEU A 38 4.68 4.33 2.98
N VAL A 39 5.36 3.93 1.91
CA VAL A 39 4.71 3.35 0.72
C VAL A 39 3.98 2.07 1.09
N GLU A 40 4.63 1.12 1.77
CA GLU A 40 4.03 -0.15 2.19
C GLU A 40 2.76 0.11 3.04
N GLN A 41 2.84 1.01 4.02
CA GLN A 41 1.69 1.33 4.87
C GLN A 41 0.52 1.97 4.10
N LEU A 42 0.81 2.79 3.08
CA LEU A 42 -0.22 3.43 2.25
C LEU A 42 -0.85 2.43 1.28
N GLU A 43 -0.04 1.54 0.70
CA GLU A 43 -0.51 0.47 -0.18
C GLU A 43 -1.45 -0.48 0.57
N ASP A 44 -1.08 -0.89 1.79
CA ASP A 44 -1.91 -1.73 2.66
C ASP A 44 -3.28 -1.08 2.96
N GLU A 45 -3.31 0.22 3.26
CA GLU A 45 -4.55 0.95 3.53
C GLU A 45 -5.44 1.05 2.27
N MET A 46 -4.84 1.31 1.11
CA MET A 46 -5.57 1.36 -0.16
C MET A 46 -6.20 0.00 -0.51
N ASP A 47 -5.47 -1.09 -0.29
CA ASP A 47 -5.98 -2.45 -0.51
C ASP A 47 -7.15 -2.78 0.43
N LEU A 48 -7.06 -2.36 1.69
CA LEU A 48 -8.17 -2.49 2.65
C LEU A 48 -9.38 -1.67 2.21
N GLU A 49 -9.18 -0.42 1.77
CA GLU A 49 -10.27 0.41 1.28
C GLU A 49 -10.96 -0.23 0.07
N ALA A 50 -10.18 -0.72 -0.91
CA ALA A 50 -10.70 -1.43 -2.07
C ALA A 50 -11.48 -2.70 -1.68
N TYR A 51 -11.00 -3.46 -0.68
CA TYR A 51 -11.72 -4.60 -0.13
C TYR A 51 -13.06 -4.17 0.49
N HIS A 52 -13.08 -3.11 1.30
CA HIS A 52 -14.29 -2.60 1.93
C HIS A 52 -15.31 -2.11 0.91
N GLN A 53 -14.87 -1.38 -0.13
CA GLN A 53 -15.72 -0.94 -1.24
C GLN A 53 -16.37 -2.15 -1.93
N ARG A 54 -15.57 -3.15 -2.33
CA ARG A 54 -16.08 -4.36 -3.01
C ARG A 54 -17.00 -5.19 -2.14
N ARG A 55 -16.77 -5.23 -0.83
CA ARG A 55 -17.64 -5.92 0.12
C ARG A 55 -19.02 -5.27 0.23
N SER A 56 -19.10 -3.96 -0.02
CA SER A 56 -20.35 -3.20 -0.01
C SER A 56 -21.10 -3.23 -1.35
N GLU A 57 -20.50 -3.77 -2.41
CA GLU A 57 -21.15 -3.92 -3.71
C GLU A 57 -22.27 -4.96 -3.66
N GLU A 58 -23.31 -4.72 -4.46
CA GLU A 58 -24.40 -5.68 -4.62
C GLU A 58 -23.89 -6.95 -5.30
N THR A 59 -23.98 -8.08 -4.61
CA THR A 59 -23.54 -9.36 -5.17
C THR A 59 -24.54 -9.87 -6.20
N ILE A 60 -24.02 -10.34 -7.34
CA ILE A 60 -24.85 -10.91 -8.41
C ILE A 60 -24.72 -12.44 -8.37
N PRO A 61 -25.82 -13.20 -8.31
CA PRO A 61 -25.78 -14.65 -8.40
C PRO A 61 -25.08 -15.13 -9.67
N LEU A 62 -24.29 -16.20 -9.55
CA LEU A 62 -23.53 -16.75 -10.67
C LEU A 62 -24.45 -17.18 -11.83
N GLU A 63 -25.67 -17.67 -11.56
CA GLU A 63 -26.61 -18.06 -12.62
C GLU A 63 -27.01 -16.87 -13.50
N LYS A 64 -27.16 -15.66 -12.93
CA LYS A 64 -27.45 -14.43 -13.70
C LYS A 64 -26.30 -14.08 -14.65
N ILE A 65 -25.05 -14.25 -14.21
CA ILE A 65 -23.87 -13.99 -15.05
C ILE A 65 -23.76 -15.00 -16.19
N LEU A 66 -24.00 -16.29 -15.89
CA LEU A 66 -23.94 -17.37 -16.89
C LEU A 66 -25.04 -17.26 -17.95
N ALA A 67 -26.24 -16.80 -17.57
CA ALA A 67 -27.33 -16.53 -18.50
C ALA A 67 -26.97 -15.41 -19.50
N GLY A 68 -26.37 -14.32 -19.01
CA GLY A 68 -25.95 -13.19 -19.86
C GLY A 68 -24.76 -13.48 -20.78
N ARG A 69 -23.93 -14.49 -20.49
CA ARG A 69 -22.82 -14.90 -21.38
C ARG A 69 -23.27 -15.72 -22.58
N LYS A 70 -24.40 -16.45 -22.49
CA LYS A 70 -24.95 -17.22 -23.62
C LYS A 70 -25.49 -16.32 -24.75
N SER A 71 -25.82 -15.06 -24.47
CA SER A 71 -26.32 -14.11 -25.48
C SER A 71 -25.23 -13.31 -26.22
N ARG A 72 -23.98 -13.33 -25.74
CA ARG A 72 -22.84 -12.60 -26.37
C ARG A 72 -21.99 -13.43 -27.32
N LYS A 73 -22.34 -14.71 -27.52
CA LYS A 73 -21.85 -15.54 -28.62
C LYS A 73 -22.93 -15.59 -29.71
N SER A 74 -23.12 -14.49 -30.44
CA SER A 74 -23.78 -14.48 -31.74
C SER A 74 -23.17 -13.40 -32.60
#